data_AF-A0A534V417-F1
#
_entry.id   AF-A0A534V417-F1
#
_cell.length_a   1.000
_cell.length_b   1.000
_cell.length_c   1.000
_cell.angle_alpha   90.00
_cell.angle_beta   90.00
_cell.angle_gamma   90.00
#
_symmetry.space_group_name_H-M   'P 1'
#
loop_
_entity.id
_entity.type
_entity.pdbx_description
1 polymer ?
#
loop_
_entity_poly.entity_id
_entity_poly.type
_entity_poly.pdbx_seq_one_letter_code
_entity_poly.pdbx_strand_id
1 'polypeptide(L)'
;MSATTATDTGSNRNCTAAGVTNPEYPGKPGCLFGPPLPIPNPNSPATSTCVVNRVTTSASGNGNCNDGSVALLNIPLGSDIYLTGPTDGVVPCPRCTGTPSTCTAGPNAGQPCTPVGTPSATSPTSHDCPPAAGAFIGTLPIPFALSTGSQSKTSTDLPAQPFVFCGFCGQQFSPSFQGPPAKACTADSQCTTAPFTKCRQRTSGAFAQGPARTVSETGSPGGACLSDGAMHDTTLVSVFCIPPAFNATVDAAGDLPSPGAVALPGQSQFIP
;
A
#
# COMPACT_ATOMS: atom_id res chain seq x y z
N MET A 1 12.06 4.17 17.94
CA MET A 1 10.66 3.69 17.86
C MET A 1 10.71 2.21 17.57
N SER A 2 10.03 1.42 18.40
CA SER A 2 9.90 -0.03 18.25
C SER A 2 8.47 -0.38 17.84
N ALA A 3 8.30 -1.54 17.22
CA ALA A 3 6.98 -2.02 16.85
C ALA A 3 6.09 -2.25 18.08
N THR A 4 4.84 -1.82 17.99
CA THR A 4 3.76 -2.19 18.92
C THR A 4 3.19 -3.55 18.53
N THR A 5 2.99 -4.42 19.51
CA THR A 5 2.35 -5.73 19.33
C THR A 5 0.82 -5.62 19.37
N ALA A 6 0.13 -6.69 18.99
CA ALA A 6 -1.32 -6.79 19.16
C ALA A 6 -1.73 -6.79 20.63
N THR A 7 -0.87 -7.25 21.54
CA THR A 7 -1.11 -7.20 22.99
C THR A 7 -1.05 -5.77 23.50
N ASP A 8 -0.05 -4.99 23.05
CA ASP A 8 0.14 -3.59 23.50
C ASP A 8 -1.04 -2.70 23.14
N THR A 9 -1.69 -3.01 22.00
CA THR A 9 -2.76 -2.20 21.42
C THR A 9 -4.16 -2.80 21.62
N GLY A 10 -4.22 -4.04 22.13
CA GLY A 10 -5.44 -4.82 22.27
C GLY A 10 -6.03 -5.34 20.96
N SER A 11 -5.38 -5.13 19.80
CA SER A 11 -5.89 -5.55 18.50
C SER A 11 -4.77 -5.78 17.46
N ASN A 12 -4.99 -6.69 16.52
CA ASN A 12 -4.13 -6.86 15.35
C ASN A 12 -4.30 -5.75 14.29
N ARG A 13 -5.24 -4.80 14.47
CA ARG A 13 -5.64 -3.79 13.47
C ARG A 13 -4.98 -2.42 13.63
N ASN A 14 -4.36 -2.16 14.79
CA ASN A 14 -3.78 -0.89 15.17
C ASN A 14 -2.35 -1.06 15.71
N CYS A 15 -1.69 -2.17 15.37
CA CYS A 15 -0.33 -2.49 15.77
C CYS A 15 0.67 -2.40 14.61
N THR A 16 1.96 -2.53 14.89
CA THR A 16 3.04 -2.40 13.90
C THR A 16 4.08 -3.53 13.93
N ALA A 17 3.75 -4.65 14.57
CA ALA A 17 4.56 -5.86 14.62
C ALA A 17 4.33 -6.80 13.41
N ALA A 18 5.41 -7.42 12.95
CA ALA A 18 5.30 -8.58 12.06
C ALA A 18 4.94 -9.84 12.86
N GLY A 19 4.59 -10.92 12.14
CA GLY A 19 4.38 -12.23 12.77
C GLY A 19 3.09 -12.38 13.58
N VAL A 20 2.28 -11.32 13.71
CA VAL A 20 0.99 -11.35 14.42
C VAL A 20 0.00 -12.26 13.69
N THR A 21 -0.60 -13.21 14.39
CA THR A 21 -1.64 -14.07 13.80
C THR A 21 -2.90 -13.27 13.50
N ASN A 22 -3.44 -13.42 12.28
CA ASN A 22 -4.70 -12.81 11.86
C ASN A 22 -5.79 -13.87 11.71
N PRO A 23 -6.78 -13.93 12.60
CA PRO A 23 -7.94 -14.80 12.44
C PRO A 23 -8.73 -14.52 11.16
N GLU A 24 -8.83 -13.25 10.76
CA GLU A 24 -9.56 -12.81 9.56
C GLU A 24 -8.86 -13.19 8.26
N TYR A 25 -7.53 -13.39 8.31
CA TYR A 25 -6.69 -13.71 7.16
C TYR A 25 -5.74 -14.89 7.49
N PRO A 26 -6.26 -16.13 7.48
CA PRO A 26 -5.46 -17.31 7.82
C PRO A 26 -4.21 -17.45 6.95
N GLY A 27 -3.06 -17.75 7.59
CA GLY A 27 -1.77 -17.90 6.90
C GLY A 27 -1.11 -16.59 6.45
N LYS A 28 -1.67 -15.44 6.83
CA LYS A 28 -1.15 -14.10 6.49
C LYS A 28 -0.74 -13.33 7.75
N PRO A 29 0.40 -13.65 8.38
CA PRO A 29 0.78 -13.02 9.64
C PRO A 29 1.27 -11.57 9.45
N GLY A 30 1.14 -10.76 10.49
CA GLY A 30 1.50 -9.34 10.56
C GLY A 30 0.32 -8.46 10.96
N CYS A 31 0.57 -7.36 11.67
CA CYS A 31 -0.48 -6.38 11.97
C CYS A 31 -1.15 -5.87 10.70
N LEU A 32 -2.47 -5.71 10.72
CA LEU A 32 -3.22 -5.13 9.62
C LEU A 32 -2.98 -3.62 9.56
N PHE A 33 -2.89 -3.08 8.34
CA PHE A 33 -2.54 -1.69 8.11
C PHE A 33 -3.65 -0.97 7.34
N GLY A 34 -4.44 -0.18 8.06
CA GLY A 34 -5.61 0.52 7.51
C GLY A 34 -6.71 -0.44 7.04
N PRO A 35 -7.89 0.08 6.66
CA PRO A 35 -8.98 -0.76 6.16
C PRO A 35 -8.64 -1.41 4.80
N PRO A 36 -9.33 -2.50 4.40
CA PRO A 36 -9.21 -3.06 3.06
C PRO A 36 -9.44 -1.98 1.99
N LEU A 37 -8.50 -1.86 1.05
CA LEU A 37 -8.47 -0.80 0.04
C LEU A 37 -9.14 -1.28 -1.26
N PRO A 38 -10.29 -0.70 -1.65
CA PRO A 38 -10.90 -1.00 -2.93
C PRO A 38 -10.14 -0.33 -4.07
N ILE A 39 -9.77 -1.09 -5.10
CA ILE A 39 -9.22 -0.60 -6.37
C ILE A 39 -10.18 -0.99 -7.51
N PRO A 40 -11.17 -0.13 -7.83
CA PRO A 40 -12.08 -0.37 -8.94
C PRO A 40 -11.33 -0.31 -10.28
N ASN A 41 -11.69 -1.17 -11.22
CA ASN A 41 -11.30 -1.05 -12.63
C ASN A 41 -12.54 -0.79 -13.49
N PRO A 42 -12.90 0.48 -13.75
CA PRO A 42 -14.10 0.82 -14.53
C PRO A 42 -14.10 0.26 -15.96
N ASN A 43 -12.92 0.05 -16.54
CA ASN A 43 -12.77 -0.47 -17.90
C ASN A 43 -12.95 -1.99 -17.97
N SER A 44 -12.73 -2.68 -16.85
CA SER A 44 -12.98 -4.12 -16.74
C SER A 44 -13.40 -4.46 -15.31
N PRO A 45 -14.68 -4.28 -14.96
CA PRO A 45 -15.16 -4.42 -13.58
C PRO A 45 -14.88 -5.80 -12.98
N ALA A 46 -14.88 -6.85 -13.82
CA ALA A 46 -14.50 -8.22 -13.44
C ALA A 46 -13.08 -8.35 -12.88
N THR A 47 -12.25 -7.33 -13.08
CA THR A 47 -10.83 -7.30 -12.67
C THR A 47 -10.53 -6.36 -11.52
N SER A 48 -11.55 -5.74 -10.92
CA SER A 48 -11.38 -4.92 -9.73
C SER A 48 -10.80 -5.73 -8.58
N THR A 49 -9.94 -5.11 -7.78
CA THR A 49 -9.21 -5.79 -6.71
C THR A 49 -9.46 -5.18 -5.34
N CYS A 50 -9.57 -6.01 -4.32
CA CYS A 50 -9.50 -5.60 -2.93
C CYS A 50 -8.10 -5.86 -2.39
N VAL A 51 -7.45 -4.85 -1.81
CA VAL A 51 -6.11 -4.96 -1.26
C VAL A 51 -6.14 -4.92 0.26
N VAL A 52 -5.53 -5.91 0.90
CA VAL A 52 -5.34 -5.94 2.36
C VAL A 52 -3.87 -5.74 2.64
N ASN A 53 -3.54 -4.68 3.38
CA ASN A 53 -2.17 -4.39 3.75
C ASN A 53 -1.87 -4.96 5.14
N ARG A 54 -0.71 -5.60 5.28
CA ARG A 54 -0.23 -6.10 6.57
C ARG A 54 1.26 -5.87 6.74
N VAL A 55 1.71 -5.72 7.97
CA VAL A 55 3.11 -5.51 8.32
C VAL A 55 3.90 -6.80 8.16
N THR A 56 4.84 -6.83 7.22
CA THR A 56 5.70 -8.02 6.97
C THR A 56 7.00 -7.98 7.75
N THR A 57 7.41 -6.81 8.22
CA THR A 57 8.57 -6.63 9.09
C THR A 57 8.22 -5.60 10.15
N SER A 58 8.50 -5.93 11.42
CA SER A 58 8.20 -5.06 12.55
C SER A 58 8.73 -3.66 12.30
N ALA A 59 7.88 -2.66 12.53
CA ALA A 59 8.23 -1.27 12.31
C ALA A 59 9.48 -0.87 13.11
N SER A 60 10.33 -0.06 12.49
CA SER A 60 11.55 0.44 13.10
C SER A 60 11.84 1.84 12.60
N GLY A 61 12.30 2.73 13.49
CA GLY A 61 12.67 4.08 13.09
C GLY A 61 13.06 4.98 14.24
N ASN A 62 13.28 6.24 13.93
CA ASN A 62 13.72 7.25 14.89
C ASN A 62 12.83 8.50 14.77
N GLY A 63 12.44 9.03 15.92
CA GLY A 63 11.71 10.28 16.05
C GLY A 63 12.49 11.22 16.96
N ASN A 64 12.38 12.53 16.71
CA ASN A 64 12.88 13.59 17.56
C ASN A 64 11.81 13.92 18.60
N CYS A 65 12.10 13.65 19.87
CA CYS A 65 11.15 13.94 20.93
C CYS A 65 10.91 15.43 21.14
N ASN A 66 11.77 16.33 20.64
CA ASN A 66 11.62 17.77 20.86
C ASN A 66 10.51 18.42 20.03
N ASP A 67 10.28 17.93 18.81
CA ASP A 67 9.33 18.51 17.85
C ASP A 67 8.40 17.46 17.21
N GLY A 68 8.57 16.18 17.55
CA GLY A 68 7.82 15.07 16.98
C GLY A 68 8.18 14.76 15.52
N SER A 69 9.32 15.25 15.02
CA SER A 69 9.76 14.94 13.66
C SER A 69 10.26 13.50 13.53
N VAL A 70 9.92 12.85 12.42
CA VAL A 70 10.37 11.50 12.09
C VAL A 70 11.15 11.57 10.79
N ALA A 71 12.47 11.35 10.87
CA ALA A 71 13.32 11.33 9.68
C ALA A 71 13.06 10.07 8.85
N LEU A 72 12.92 8.92 9.51
CA LEU A 72 12.61 7.64 8.89
C LEU A 72 11.88 6.71 9.86
N LEU A 73 10.71 6.24 9.43
CA LEU A 73 9.98 5.13 10.03
C LEU A 73 9.74 4.08 8.95
N ASN A 74 10.45 2.97 9.04
CA ASN A 74 10.35 1.86 8.12
C ASN A 74 9.23 0.92 8.57
N ILE A 75 8.21 0.72 7.73
CA ILE A 75 7.10 -0.21 7.96
C ILE A 75 6.88 -1.04 6.69
N PRO A 76 7.71 -2.06 6.39
CA PRO A 76 7.50 -2.89 5.22
C PRO A 76 6.13 -3.58 5.28
N LEU A 77 5.33 -3.38 4.23
CA LEU A 77 4.02 -3.97 4.09
C LEU A 77 4.03 -5.07 3.04
N GLY A 78 3.19 -6.07 3.25
CA GLY A 78 2.71 -6.98 2.23
C GLY A 78 1.29 -6.58 1.86
N SER A 79 1.08 -6.22 0.61
CA SER A 79 -0.25 -5.94 0.04
C SER A 79 -0.79 -7.23 -0.56
N ASP A 80 -1.67 -7.91 0.18
CA ASP A 80 -2.38 -9.10 -0.29
C ASP A 80 -3.52 -8.66 -1.25
N ILE A 81 -3.49 -9.16 -2.47
CA ILE A 81 -4.38 -8.76 -3.56
C ILE A 81 -5.43 -9.84 -3.78
N TYR A 82 -6.71 -9.43 -3.75
CA TYR A 82 -7.86 -10.29 -3.99
C TYR A 82 -8.62 -9.83 -5.23
N LEU A 83 -8.85 -10.72 -6.18
CA LEU A 83 -9.61 -10.47 -7.40
C LEU A 83 -11.10 -10.71 -7.16
N THR A 84 -11.85 -9.65 -6.90
CA THR A 84 -13.25 -9.73 -6.43
C THR A 84 -14.28 -9.23 -7.45
N GLY A 85 -13.83 -8.84 -8.65
CA GLY A 85 -14.62 -8.14 -9.65
C GLY A 85 -15.92 -8.77 -10.19
N PRO A 86 -16.26 -10.06 -10.11
CA PRO A 86 -17.55 -10.52 -10.64
C PRO A 86 -18.76 -10.25 -9.72
N THR A 87 -18.58 -9.96 -8.43
CA THR A 87 -19.70 -9.93 -7.46
C THR A 87 -20.44 -8.60 -7.36
N ASP A 88 -19.88 -7.49 -7.87
CA ASP A 88 -20.56 -6.19 -8.08
C ASP A 88 -19.65 -5.16 -8.78
N GLY A 89 -18.65 -5.61 -9.56
CA GLY A 89 -17.81 -4.87 -10.52
C GLY A 89 -17.02 -3.64 -10.04
N VAL A 90 -17.70 -2.65 -9.44
CA VAL A 90 -17.21 -1.35 -8.97
C VAL A 90 -16.94 -1.36 -7.46
N VAL A 91 -17.48 -2.32 -6.71
CA VAL A 91 -17.27 -2.46 -5.26
C VAL A 91 -16.38 -3.68 -4.98
N PRO A 92 -15.05 -3.56 -5.11
CA PRO A 92 -14.17 -4.72 -4.99
C PRO A 92 -14.01 -5.22 -3.56
N CYS A 93 -13.97 -4.35 -2.55
CA CYS A 93 -13.87 -4.82 -1.17
C CYS A 93 -15.26 -5.04 -0.58
N PRO A 94 -15.49 -6.16 0.15
CA PRO A 94 -16.69 -6.29 0.96
C PRO A 94 -16.81 -5.11 1.92
N ARG A 95 -18.02 -4.56 2.01
CA ARG A 95 -18.31 -3.37 2.82
C ARG A 95 -19.01 -3.76 4.10
N CYS A 96 -18.91 -2.88 5.09
CA CYS A 96 -19.65 -2.97 6.34
C CYS A 96 -20.71 -1.87 6.38
N THR A 97 -21.98 -2.19 6.12
CA THR A 97 -23.03 -1.18 5.89
C THR A 97 -24.37 -1.55 6.50
N GLY A 98 -25.27 -0.58 6.60
CA GLY A 98 -26.63 -0.75 7.10
C GLY A 98 -26.77 -0.39 8.57
N THR A 99 -27.99 -0.55 9.10
CA THR A 99 -28.33 -0.33 10.51
C THR A 99 -29.25 -1.47 10.98
N PRO A 100 -28.75 -2.46 11.72
CA PRO A 100 -27.37 -2.64 12.17
C PRO A 100 -26.38 -2.91 11.03
N SER A 101 -25.11 -2.56 11.21
CA SER A 101 -24.06 -2.74 10.20
C SER A 101 -23.74 -4.22 9.99
N THR A 102 -23.81 -4.68 8.74
CA THR A 102 -23.48 -6.05 8.34
C THR A 102 -22.59 -6.08 7.10
N CYS A 103 -21.87 -7.19 6.92
CA CYS A 103 -21.03 -7.40 5.76
C CYS A 103 -21.86 -7.61 4.50
N THR A 104 -21.54 -6.88 3.43
CA THR A 104 -22.25 -6.99 2.15
C THR A 104 -21.86 -8.24 1.35
N ALA A 105 -20.66 -8.77 1.57
CA ALA A 105 -20.10 -9.89 0.81
C ALA A 105 -19.00 -10.61 1.62
N GLY A 106 -18.41 -11.63 1.00
CA GLY A 106 -17.33 -12.42 1.59
C GLY A 106 -17.83 -13.52 2.53
N PRO A 107 -16.91 -14.22 3.22
CA PRO A 107 -17.26 -15.33 4.12
C PRO A 107 -18.20 -14.93 5.27
N ASN A 108 -18.18 -13.66 5.66
CA ASN A 108 -18.98 -13.12 6.76
C ASN A 108 -20.22 -12.35 6.25
N ALA A 109 -20.66 -12.55 5.00
CA ALA A 109 -21.83 -11.86 4.47
C ALA A 109 -23.06 -11.99 5.41
N GLY A 110 -23.72 -10.86 5.69
CA GLY A 110 -24.85 -10.77 6.62
C GLY A 110 -24.48 -10.79 8.11
N GLN A 111 -23.22 -11.02 8.48
CA GLN A 111 -22.78 -10.97 9.87
C GLN A 111 -22.53 -9.54 10.34
N PRO A 112 -22.64 -9.26 11.66
CA PRO A 112 -22.32 -7.97 12.23
C PRO A 112 -20.87 -7.56 11.93
N CYS A 113 -20.65 -6.28 11.72
CA CYS A 113 -19.33 -5.73 11.47
C CYS A 113 -19.19 -4.31 12.02
N THR A 114 -17.95 -3.89 12.24
CA THR A 114 -17.58 -2.53 12.61
C THR A 114 -16.95 -1.85 11.40
N PRO A 115 -17.53 -0.76 10.87
CA PRO A 115 -16.94 -0.02 9.77
C PRO A 115 -15.55 0.52 10.15
N VAL A 116 -14.55 0.32 9.30
CA VAL A 116 -13.20 0.88 9.50
C VAL A 116 -13.00 1.96 8.43
N GLY A 117 -13.09 3.21 8.83
CA GLY A 117 -13.04 4.39 7.95
C GLY A 117 -13.71 5.60 8.61
N THR A 118 -13.53 6.80 8.05
CA THR A 118 -14.25 7.97 8.57
C THR A 118 -15.76 7.76 8.39
N PRO A 119 -16.62 8.20 9.33
CA PRO A 119 -18.08 8.08 9.21
C PRO A 119 -18.69 8.73 7.96
N SER A 120 -17.91 9.56 7.26
CA SER A 120 -18.24 10.25 6.00
C SER A 120 -17.96 9.41 4.75
N ALA A 121 -17.23 8.30 4.86
CA ALA A 121 -17.00 7.41 3.73
C ALA A 121 -18.33 6.77 3.31
N THR A 122 -18.79 7.06 2.10
CA THR A 122 -20.02 6.52 1.50
C THR A 122 -20.01 4.98 1.35
N SER A 123 -18.88 4.32 1.64
CA SER A 123 -18.66 2.88 1.49
C SER A 123 -17.55 2.35 2.41
N PRO A 124 -17.75 2.29 3.74
CA PRO A 124 -16.69 1.84 4.62
C PRO A 124 -16.46 0.33 4.45
N THR A 125 -15.19 -0.05 4.31
CA THR A 125 -14.73 -1.43 4.34
C THR A 125 -14.40 -1.82 5.77
N SER A 126 -14.18 -3.10 6.02
CA SER A 126 -13.78 -3.59 7.34
C SER A 126 -13.04 -4.92 7.22
N HIS A 127 -12.11 -5.16 8.13
CA HIS A 127 -11.51 -6.49 8.27
C HIS A 127 -12.48 -7.53 8.83
N ASP A 128 -13.61 -7.11 9.41
CA ASP A 128 -14.72 -8.00 9.77
C ASP A 128 -15.38 -8.61 8.52
N CYS A 129 -15.22 -7.96 7.36
CA CYS A 129 -15.74 -8.38 6.08
C CYS A 129 -14.57 -8.76 5.14
N PRO A 130 -13.86 -9.87 5.40
CA PRO A 130 -12.72 -10.24 4.57
C PRO A 130 -13.19 -10.61 3.15
N PRO A 131 -12.41 -10.30 2.10
CA PRO A 131 -12.61 -10.89 0.78
C PRO A 131 -12.50 -12.42 0.86
N ALA A 132 -13.15 -13.12 -0.08
CA ALA A 132 -13.09 -14.56 -0.15
C ALA A 132 -11.65 -15.05 -0.34
N ALA A 133 -11.21 -16.03 0.44
CA ALA A 133 -9.84 -16.54 0.38
C ALA A 133 -9.46 -17.09 -1.02
N GLY A 134 -10.42 -17.69 -1.73
CA GLY A 134 -10.21 -18.17 -3.11
C GLY A 134 -10.02 -17.08 -4.16
N ALA A 135 -10.28 -15.81 -3.81
CA ALA A 135 -10.00 -14.67 -4.67
C ALA A 135 -8.55 -14.16 -4.55
N PHE A 136 -7.76 -14.70 -3.61
CA PHE A 136 -6.37 -14.28 -3.43
C PHE A 136 -5.52 -14.64 -4.65
N ILE A 137 -4.77 -13.67 -5.17
CA ILE A 137 -3.95 -13.85 -6.39
C ILE A 137 -2.47 -13.53 -6.21
N GLY A 138 -2.08 -12.93 -5.08
CA GLY A 138 -0.67 -12.62 -4.82
C GLY A 138 -0.45 -11.58 -3.72
N THR A 139 0.79 -11.48 -3.26
CA THR A 139 1.22 -10.46 -2.28
C THR A 139 2.30 -9.60 -2.91
N LEU A 140 2.14 -8.29 -2.84
CA LEU A 140 3.12 -7.32 -3.33
C LEU A 140 3.88 -6.69 -2.16
N PRO A 141 5.22 -6.69 -2.17
CA PRO A 141 5.99 -6.03 -1.12
C PRO A 141 6.01 -4.51 -1.36
N ILE A 142 5.63 -3.75 -0.33
CA ILE A 142 5.61 -2.29 -0.36
C ILE A 142 6.52 -1.76 0.76
N PRO A 143 7.67 -1.16 0.42
CA PRO A 143 8.62 -0.67 1.41
C PRO A 143 8.24 0.75 1.84
N PHE A 144 7.33 0.89 2.81
CA PHE A 144 7.04 2.21 3.37
C PHE A 144 8.24 2.70 4.20
N ALA A 145 8.93 3.69 3.64
CA ALA A 145 9.89 4.52 4.33
C ALA A 145 9.20 5.85 4.64
N LEU A 146 8.58 5.97 5.80
CA LEU A 146 7.76 7.11 6.20
C LEU A 146 8.62 8.23 6.81
N SER A 147 8.25 9.49 6.55
CA SER A 147 8.88 10.66 7.17
C SER A 147 7.84 11.75 7.43
N THR A 148 8.06 12.61 8.44
CA THR A 148 7.30 13.86 8.59
C THR A 148 7.86 14.99 7.74
N GLY A 149 9.01 14.80 7.09
CA GLY A 149 9.57 15.73 6.11
C GLY A 149 9.02 15.50 4.71
N SER A 150 9.46 16.32 3.75
CA SER A 150 9.09 16.12 2.34
C SER A 150 9.84 14.95 1.73
N GLN A 151 9.10 14.10 1.00
CA GLN A 151 9.68 13.07 0.13
C GLN A 151 9.30 13.35 -1.31
N SER A 152 10.26 13.16 -2.21
CA SER A 152 10.02 13.33 -3.63
C SER A 152 10.73 12.27 -4.45
N LYS A 153 10.18 12.04 -5.64
CA LYS A 153 10.78 11.20 -6.66
C LYS A 153 10.69 11.92 -7.98
N THR A 154 11.80 11.95 -8.71
CA THR A 154 11.89 12.62 -10.01
C THR A 154 12.07 11.57 -11.09
N SER A 155 11.29 11.70 -12.15
CA SER A 155 11.38 10.84 -13.33
C SER A 155 12.68 11.08 -14.10
N THR A 156 13.14 10.06 -14.82
CA THR A 156 14.26 10.17 -15.77
C THR A 156 13.80 9.74 -17.15
N ASP A 157 14.35 10.36 -18.19
CA ASP A 157 14.13 9.91 -19.56
C ASP A 157 15.15 8.81 -19.91
N LEU A 158 14.64 7.61 -20.22
CA LEU A 158 15.43 6.47 -20.63
C LEU A 158 15.26 6.22 -22.14
N PRO A 159 16.23 5.57 -22.81
CA PRO A 159 16.18 5.38 -24.27
C PRO A 159 14.90 4.68 -24.76
N ALA A 160 14.33 3.79 -23.96
CA ALA A 160 13.11 3.05 -24.30
C ALA A 160 11.82 3.75 -23.85
N GLN A 161 11.89 4.69 -22.91
CA GLN A 161 10.71 5.31 -22.30
C GLN A 161 11.07 6.62 -21.60
N PRO A 162 10.38 7.75 -21.89
CA PRO A 162 10.51 8.97 -21.11
C PRO A 162 9.72 8.90 -19.79
N PHE A 163 9.97 9.84 -18.88
CA PHE A 163 9.23 10.00 -17.61
C PHE A 163 9.15 8.72 -16.74
N VAL A 164 10.28 8.01 -16.60
CA VAL A 164 10.38 6.80 -15.78
C VAL A 164 10.73 7.17 -14.33
N PHE A 165 9.81 6.92 -13.41
CA PHE A 165 10.03 6.99 -11.96
C PHE A 165 10.56 5.67 -11.41
N CYS A 166 10.00 4.55 -11.87
CA CYS A 166 10.23 3.22 -11.29
C CYS A 166 10.75 2.23 -12.32
N GLY A 167 12.06 2.27 -12.58
CA GLY A 167 12.70 1.39 -13.54
C GLY A 167 12.79 -0.06 -13.06
N PHE A 168 12.25 -0.97 -13.87
CA PHE A 168 12.45 -2.41 -13.79
C PHE A 168 12.83 -2.97 -15.16
N CYS A 169 13.65 -4.02 -15.18
CA CYS A 169 14.05 -4.66 -16.43
C CYS A 169 12.83 -5.31 -17.10
N GLY A 170 12.52 -4.87 -18.31
CA GLY A 170 11.35 -5.25 -19.07
C GLY A 170 11.62 -5.31 -20.58
N GLN A 171 10.60 -5.72 -21.32
CA GLN A 171 10.64 -5.75 -22.78
C GLN A 171 10.38 -4.34 -23.36
N GLN A 172 10.88 -4.05 -24.56
CA GLN A 172 10.76 -2.70 -25.13
C GLN A 172 9.33 -2.30 -25.54
N PHE A 173 8.53 -3.24 -26.03
CA PHE A 173 7.21 -2.96 -26.61
C PHE A 173 6.08 -3.77 -25.98
N SER A 174 6.33 -4.37 -24.81
CA SER A 174 5.38 -5.22 -24.11
C SER A 174 5.39 -4.90 -22.62
N PRO A 175 4.23 -4.95 -21.93
CA PRO A 175 4.12 -4.76 -20.48
C PRO A 175 4.58 -6.03 -19.74
N SER A 176 5.79 -6.52 -20.02
CA SER A 176 6.36 -7.73 -19.42
C SER A 176 7.72 -7.43 -18.81
N PHE A 177 7.94 -7.94 -17.60
CA PHE A 177 9.09 -7.62 -16.75
C PHE A 177 9.82 -8.88 -16.30
N GLN A 178 11.12 -8.76 -16.07
CA GLN A 178 11.96 -9.82 -15.53
C GLN A 178 11.53 -10.16 -14.09
N GLY A 179 11.41 -11.45 -13.79
CA GLY A 179 11.15 -11.97 -12.45
C GLY A 179 10.22 -13.18 -12.48
N PRO A 180 9.71 -13.62 -11.32
CA PRO A 180 9.93 -13.07 -9.97
C PRO A 180 11.28 -13.49 -9.32
N PRO A 181 11.94 -12.65 -8.48
CA PRO A 181 11.59 -11.28 -8.12
C PRO A 181 11.91 -10.26 -9.23
N ALA A 182 11.25 -9.11 -9.19
CA ALA A 182 11.47 -8.04 -10.16
C ALA A 182 12.89 -7.46 -10.05
N LYS A 183 13.54 -7.24 -11.19
CA LYS A 183 14.87 -6.64 -11.24
C LYS A 183 14.77 -5.13 -11.42
N ALA A 184 15.00 -4.37 -10.35
CA ALA A 184 15.06 -2.91 -10.41
C ALA A 184 16.26 -2.44 -11.24
N CYS A 185 16.11 -1.29 -11.89
CA CYS A 185 17.13 -0.68 -12.72
C CYS A 185 16.96 0.85 -12.79
N THR A 186 18.02 1.53 -13.21
CA THR A 186 18.06 2.95 -13.56
C THR A 186 18.59 3.18 -14.98
N ALA A 187 19.10 2.12 -15.65
CA ALA A 187 19.57 2.19 -17.04
C ALA A 187 19.47 0.83 -17.75
N ASP A 188 19.36 0.84 -19.08
CA ASP A 188 19.31 -0.36 -19.94
C ASP A 188 20.51 -1.30 -19.73
N SER A 189 21.70 -0.75 -19.44
CA SER A 189 22.93 -1.53 -19.23
C SER A 189 22.83 -2.48 -18.03
N GLN A 190 21.93 -2.23 -17.09
CA GLN A 190 21.68 -3.11 -15.96
C GLN A 190 20.76 -4.28 -16.33
N CYS A 191 20.15 -4.28 -17.51
CA CYS A 191 19.18 -5.28 -17.96
C CYS A 191 19.82 -6.25 -18.96
N THR A 192 20.49 -7.27 -18.42
CA THR A 192 21.34 -8.21 -19.17
C THR A 192 20.64 -9.49 -19.62
N THR A 193 19.40 -9.74 -19.20
CA THR A 193 18.67 -10.98 -19.48
C THR A 193 17.68 -10.76 -20.62
N ALA A 194 17.91 -11.38 -21.79
CA ALA A 194 16.92 -11.35 -22.87
C ALA A 194 15.65 -12.13 -22.48
N PRO A 195 14.44 -11.68 -22.88
CA PRO A 195 14.15 -10.48 -23.68
C PRO A 195 14.02 -9.17 -22.88
N PHE A 196 14.27 -9.18 -21.57
CA PHE A 196 14.09 -8.07 -20.64
C PHE A 196 15.32 -7.15 -20.60
N THR A 197 15.63 -6.50 -21.71
CA THR A 197 16.85 -5.69 -21.86
C THR A 197 16.65 -4.19 -21.68
N LYS A 198 15.42 -3.75 -21.36
CA LYS A 198 15.07 -2.33 -21.24
C LYS A 198 14.72 -1.96 -19.82
N CYS A 199 15.31 -0.88 -19.33
CA CYS A 199 14.91 -0.31 -18.07
C CYS A 199 13.70 0.59 -18.28
N ARG A 200 12.56 0.20 -17.71
CA ARG A 200 11.30 0.89 -17.94
C ARG A 200 10.34 0.68 -16.79
N GLN A 201 9.27 1.44 -16.78
CA GLN A 201 8.06 1.12 -16.01
C GLN A 201 6.94 0.71 -16.98
N ARG A 202 5.72 0.43 -16.48
CA ARG A 202 4.63 0.00 -17.38
C ARG A 202 4.27 1.12 -18.36
N THR A 203 3.73 2.22 -17.84
CA THR A 203 3.38 3.41 -18.62
C THR A 203 4.21 4.61 -18.19
N SER A 204 4.55 5.50 -19.13
CA SER A 204 5.30 6.73 -18.86
C SER A 204 4.53 7.66 -17.92
N GLY A 205 5.22 8.30 -16.95
CA GLY A 205 4.62 9.25 -16.01
C GLY A 205 4.27 8.63 -14.64
N ALA A 206 3.33 9.24 -13.93
CA ALA A 206 2.90 8.80 -12.59
C ALA A 206 1.40 8.98 -12.41
N PHE A 207 0.71 8.04 -11.75
CA PHE A 207 -0.72 8.17 -11.41
C PHE A 207 -1.64 8.44 -12.62
N ALA A 208 -1.37 7.77 -13.74
CA ALA A 208 -2.02 8.01 -15.03
C ALA A 208 -1.84 9.46 -15.58
N GLN A 209 -0.95 10.24 -14.99
CA GLN A 209 -0.49 11.53 -15.49
C GLN A 209 0.80 11.33 -16.28
N GLY A 210 0.68 11.42 -17.61
CA GLY A 210 1.84 11.71 -18.45
C GLY A 210 2.32 13.16 -18.20
N PRO A 211 3.22 13.67 -19.03
CA PRO A 211 4.60 14.04 -18.66
C PRO A 211 4.86 14.46 -17.18
N ALA A 212 4.40 13.70 -16.18
CA ALA A 212 4.73 13.97 -14.79
C ALA A 212 6.25 13.88 -14.59
N ARG A 213 6.85 14.94 -14.03
CA ARG A 213 8.30 15.00 -13.79
C ARG A 213 8.68 14.68 -12.35
N THR A 214 7.85 15.11 -11.41
CA THR A 214 8.13 14.98 -9.98
C THR A 214 6.86 14.58 -9.26
N VAL A 215 6.96 13.59 -8.38
CA VAL A 215 5.97 13.28 -7.36
C VAL A 215 6.55 13.78 -6.05
N SER A 216 5.77 14.53 -5.28
CA SER A 216 6.18 15.05 -3.98
C SER A 216 5.04 14.88 -2.98
N GLU A 217 5.39 14.42 -1.80
CA GLU A 217 4.53 14.39 -0.63
C GLU A 217 5.21 15.18 0.49
N THR A 218 4.45 15.95 1.24
CA THR A 218 4.97 16.76 2.36
C THR A 218 4.24 16.38 3.63
N GLY A 219 4.99 15.82 4.58
CA GLY A 219 4.48 15.49 5.90
C GLY A 219 4.43 16.71 6.83
N SER A 220 4.01 16.45 8.06
CA SER A 220 4.01 17.43 9.15
C SER A 220 4.42 16.76 10.47
N PRO A 221 5.42 17.28 11.20
CA PRO A 221 5.74 16.79 12.53
C PRO A 221 4.67 17.19 13.54
N GLY A 222 4.70 16.59 14.73
CA GLY A 222 3.80 16.94 15.83
C GLY A 222 3.86 18.42 16.25
N GLY A 223 4.98 19.10 15.99
CA GLY A 223 5.15 20.53 16.25
C GLY A 223 5.35 20.88 17.73
N ALA A 224 5.55 19.87 18.58
CA ALA A 224 5.71 20.00 20.02
C ALA A 224 6.59 18.88 20.60
N CYS A 225 7.02 19.07 21.85
CA CYS A 225 7.81 18.09 22.56
C CYS A 225 6.95 16.90 22.98
N LEU A 226 7.18 15.73 22.39
CA LEU A 226 6.42 14.50 22.67
C LEU A 226 6.59 14.01 24.11
N SER A 227 7.57 14.53 24.86
CA SER A 227 7.76 14.19 26.28
C SER A 227 6.69 14.78 27.20
N ASP A 228 5.80 15.65 26.68
CA ASP A 228 4.65 16.15 27.43
C ASP A 228 3.58 15.07 27.67
N GLY A 229 3.71 13.92 27.00
CA GLY A 229 2.78 12.81 27.12
C GLY A 229 1.43 13.08 26.45
N ALA A 230 1.27 14.17 25.69
CA ALA A 230 0.07 14.46 24.92
C ALA A 230 0.15 13.83 23.52
N MET A 231 -1.03 13.64 22.90
CA MET A 231 -1.15 13.27 21.50
C MET A 231 -1.03 14.52 20.63
N HIS A 232 -0.14 14.48 19.65
CA HIS A 232 0.08 15.58 18.70
C HIS A 232 -0.21 15.13 17.28
N ASP A 233 -0.94 15.94 16.52
CA ASP A 233 -1.28 15.64 15.13
C ASP A 233 -0.01 15.60 14.27
N THR A 234 0.16 14.53 13.50
CA THR A 234 1.31 14.32 12.62
C THR A 234 0.85 13.74 11.30
N THR A 235 1.56 14.08 10.22
CA THR A 235 1.38 13.47 8.91
C THR A 235 2.69 12.84 8.47
N LEU A 236 2.66 11.53 8.29
CA LEU A 236 3.77 10.77 7.73
C LEU A 236 3.55 10.57 6.23
N VAL A 237 4.59 10.76 5.44
CA VAL A 237 4.54 10.63 3.99
C VAL A 237 5.60 9.69 3.45
N SER A 238 5.34 9.10 2.29
CA SER A 238 6.34 8.36 1.52
C SER A 238 6.02 8.37 0.03
N VAL A 239 7.08 8.37 -0.80
CA VAL A 239 6.99 8.12 -2.24
C VAL A 239 7.87 6.91 -2.55
N PHE A 240 7.30 5.86 -3.14
CA PHE A 240 7.94 4.55 -3.31
C PHE A 240 7.71 3.99 -4.72
N CYS A 241 8.39 2.89 -5.04
CA CYS A 241 8.13 2.14 -6.26
C CYS A 241 7.37 0.87 -5.96
N ILE A 242 6.36 0.60 -6.79
CA ILE A 242 5.60 -0.63 -6.74
C ILE A 242 6.14 -1.54 -7.84
N PRO A 243 6.67 -2.74 -7.51
CA PRO A 243 7.14 -3.68 -8.53
C PRO A 243 5.96 -4.27 -9.32
N PRO A 244 6.22 -4.96 -10.45
CA PRO A 244 5.20 -5.78 -11.10
C PRO A 244 4.68 -6.85 -10.12
N ALA A 245 3.37 -7.08 -10.12
CA ALA A 245 2.73 -8.17 -9.41
C ALA A 245 2.85 -9.51 -10.15
N PHE A 246 3.33 -9.49 -11.41
CA PHE A 246 3.42 -10.67 -12.29
C PHE A 246 2.06 -11.33 -12.56
N ASN A 247 1.02 -10.50 -12.53
CA ASN A 247 -0.34 -10.88 -12.86
C ASN A 247 -0.85 -9.84 -13.85
N ALA A 248 -1.06 -10.25 -15.11
CA ALA A 248 -1.40 -9.34 -16.21
C ALA A 248 -2.63 -8.48 -15.89
N THR A 249 -3.59 -9.02 -15.15
CA THR A 249 -4.81 -8.31 -14.74
C THR A 249 -4.52 -7.22 -13.71
N VAL A 250 -3.77 -7.54 -12.66
CA VAL A 250 -3.38 -6.58 -11.61
C VAL A 250 -2.46 -5.51 -12.17
N ASP A 251 -1.44 -5.93 -12.91
CA ASP A 251 -0.46 -5.03 -13.51
C ASP A 251 -1.13 -4.08 -14.50
N ALA A 252 -2.18 -4.54 -15.20
CA ALA A 252 -2.97 -3.68 -16.05
C ALA A 252 -3.83 -2.67 -15.28
N ALA A 253 -4.51 -3.11 -14.23
CA ALA A 253 -5.41 -2.26 -13.45
C ALA A 253 -4.65 -1.22 -12.60
N GLY A 254 -3.55 -1.62 -11.97
CA GLY A 254 -2.71 -0.77 -11.12
C GLY A 254 -1.59 -0.03 -11.87
N ASP A 255 -1.50 -0.22 -13.18
CA ASP A 255 -0.40 0.25 -14.03
C ASP A 255 0.99 -0.13 -13.50
N LEU A 256 1.18 -1.39 -13.07
CA LEU A 256 2.39 -1.83 -12.39
C LEU A 256 3.44 -2.40 -13.37
N PRO A 257 4.74 -2.10 -13.18
CA PRO A 257 5.30 -1.26 -12.12
C PRO A 257 5.12 0.23 -12.39
N SER A 258 4.97 0.99 -11.30
CA SER A 258 4.75 2.45 -11.30
C SER A 258 5.12 3.04 -9.93
N PRO A 259 5.24 4.39 -9.83
CA PRO A 259 5.39 5.04 -8.54
C PRO A 259 4.10 4.97 -7.70
N GLY A 260 4.29 4.84 -6.39
CA GLY A 260 3.25 5.00 -5.36
C GLY A 260 3.57 6.19 -4.46
N ALA A 261 2.54 6.81 -3.90
CA ALA A 261 2.65 7.86 -2.89
C ALA A 261 1.61 7.62 -1.79
N VAL A 262 1.94 8.01 -0.57
CA VAL A 262 1.05 7.89 0.58
C VAL A 262 1.25 9.05 1.53
N ALA A 263 0.13 9.54 2.08
CA ALA A 263 0.08 10.45 3.21
C ALA A 263 -0.79 9.81 4.31
N LEU A 264 -0.24 9.75 5.52
CA LEU A 264 -0.83 9.10 6.68
C LEU A 264 -0.99 10.14 7.79
N PRO A 265 -2.14 10.84 7.85
CA PRO A 265 -2.47 11.66 8.99
C PRO A 265 -2.75 10.77 10.20
N GLY A 266 -2.29 11.18 11.37
CA GLY A 266 -2.48 10.47 12.62
C GLY A 266 -2.02 11.31 13.80
N GLN A 267 -1.81 10.64 14.94
CA GLN A 267 -1.31 11.28 16.16
C GLN A 267 -0.06 10.56 16.65
N SER A 268 0.91 11.34 17.10
CA SER A 268 2.13 10.86 17.74
C SER A 268 2.11 11.18 19.23
N GLN A 269 2.53 10.21 20.05
CA GLN A 269 2.67 10.35 21.50
C GLN A 269 3.88 9.53 21.95
N PHE A 270 4.60 10.00 22.97
CA PHE A 270 5.60 9.19 23.64
C PHE A 270 4.94 8.31 24.70
N ILE A 271 5.13 6.99 24.61
CA ILE A 271 4.67 6.02 25.61
C ILE A 271 5.92 5.50 26.33
N PRO A 272 6.15 5.86 27.61
CA PRO A 272 7.32 5.43 28.39
C PRO A 272 7.30 3.94 28.75
#